data_AF-A0A496SRC0-F1
#
_entry.id   AF-A0A496SRC0-F1
#
_cell.length_a   1.000
_cell.length_b   1.000
_cell.length_c   1.000
_cell.angle_alpha   90.00
_cell.angle_beta   90.00
_cell.angle_gamma   90.00
#
_symmetry.space_group_name_H-M   'P 1'
#
loop_
_entity.id
_entity.type
_entity.pdbx_description
1 polymer ?
#
loop_
_entity_poly.entity_id
_entity_poly.type
_entity_poly.pdbx_seq_one_letter_code
_entity_poly.pdbx_strand_id
1 'polypeptide(L)'
;MEDSGRKGSKYTDCTEAEKTTNNRRFIMRRASLISIVLLLSIVGLVFPQAFSIPITVTDGTHSIDLTIGVDPNGTNGYDPGLDLYAPPPPPSGAFDARLSIGGEDYITDIRDNTAAEKQFHMSYVAASGLGPIVLTWDAAAVAALPIDSIKIVDDITGTLFGPIDMKVDNTLTVTSPFITNGLRILLYLAQGAIGDPVGSEIPQKFELLQNYPNPFNPETNIRFNIAKKQMVEVAVYNLIGELVAQLHRGELVPGAYNLVWNAANQPSGMYIVKVKTPEQTATRKMMLVK
;
A
#
# COMPACT_ATOMS: atom_id res chain seq x y z
N MET A 1 85.29 -28.53 27.56
CA MET A 1 85.68 -27.58 26.50
C MET A 1 84.56 -27.57 25.48
N GLU A 2 83.51 -26.83 25.76
CA GLU A 2 82.58 -26.28 24.77
C GLU A 2 83.18 -24.94 24.33
N ASP A 3 83.03 -24.58 23.06
CA ASP A 3 82.72 -23.19 22.72
C ASP A 3 82.03 -23.09 21.35
N SER A 4 81.15 -22.11 21.25
CA SER A 4 80.21 -21.84 20.18
C SER A 4 80.33 -20.39 19.73
N GLY A 5 80.11 -20.12 18.44
CA GLY A 5 79.93 -18.77 17.86
C GLY A 5 80.67 -18.57 16.53
N ARG A 6 80.29 -17.70 15.58
CA ARG A 6 79.15 -16.77 15.41
C ARG A 6 79.28 -16.08 14.02
N LYS A 7 78.14 -15.79 13.34
CA LYS A 7 77.78 -14.70 12.38
C LYS A 7 78.48 -14.51 10.98
N GLY A 8 77.65 -14.54 9.91
CA GLY A 8 77.13 -13.35 9.18
C GLY A 8 77.75 -12.87 7.84
N SER A 9 76.92 -12.67 6.78
CA SER A 9 76.78 -11.45 5.91
C SER A 9 76.31 -11.74 4.45
N LYS A 10 75.74 -10.71 3.79
CA LYS A 10 74.88 -10.62 2.57
C LYS A 10 75.61 -10.33 1.23
N TYR A 11 74.82 -10.44 0.13
CA TYR A 11 74.94 -9.97 -1.28
C TYR A 11 75.74 -10.90 -2.23
N THR A 12 75.25 -11.28 -3.43
CA THR A 12 74.98 -10.42 -4.60
C THR A 12 74.06 -11.09 -5.65
N ASP A 13 73.42 -10.26 -6.45
CA ASP A 13 72.46 -10.41 -7.56
C ASP A 13 73.05 -10.98 -8.88
N CYS A 14 72.16 -11.33 -9.83
CA CYS A 14 72.31 -11.45 -11.31
C CYS A 14 71.87 -12.80 -11.92
N THR A 15 70.70 -12.82 -12.57
CA THR A 15 70.32 -13.59 -13.79
C THR A 15 68.90 -13.13 -14.15
N GLU A 16 68.52 -12.74 -15.36
CA GLU A 16 69.14 -12.71 -16.67
C GLU A 16 68.26 -11.79 -17.55
N ALA A 17 68.87 -10.85 -18.26
CA ALA A 17 68.20 -9.92 -19.16
C ALA A 17 68.72 -10.12 -20.60
N GLU A 18 67.81 -9.90 -21.55
CA GLU A 18 68.02 -9.55 -22.97
C GLU A 18 68.41 -10.62 -24.01
N LYS A 19 67.43 -10.92 -24.88
CA LYS A 19 67.47 -10.92 -26.37
C LYS A 19 66.06 -11.31 -26.84
N THR A 20 65.27 -10.57 -27.62
CA THR A 20 65.54 -9.72 -28.80
C THR A 20 64.38 -8.74 -29.09
N THR A 21 64.67 -7.44 -29.07
CA THR A 21 64.49 -6.40 -30.11
C THR A 21 63.34 -6.51 -31.15
N ASN A 22 62.35 -5.62 -30.97
CA ASN A 22 61.91 -4.55 -31.90
C ASN A 22 61.12 -4.89 -33.18
N ASN A 23 59.81 -4.58 -33.18
CA ASN A 23 59.14 -3.64 -34.09
C ASN A 23 57.61 -3.80 -33.97
N ARG A 24 56.89 -2.75 -33.52
CA ARG A 24 55.80 -2.11 -34.28
C ARG A 24 55.06 -1.03 -33.47
N ARG A 25 55.16 0.16 -34.05
CA ARG A 25 54.42 1.41 -33.88
C ARG A 25 53.04 1.34 -33.20
N PHE A 26 52.91 2.27 -32.26
CA PHE A 26 51.72 2.88 -31.67
C PHE A 26 50.68 3.28 -32.74
N ILE A 27 49.48 2.70 -32.67
CA ILE A 27 48.24 3.31 -33.18
C ILE A 27 47.14 3.01 -32.15
N MET A 28 46.70 4.06 -31.44
CA MET A 28 45.48 4.02 -30.63
C MET A 28 44.30 3.60 -31.52
N ARG A 29 43.62 2.52 -31.17
CA ARG A 29 42.24 2.26 -31.62
C ARG A 29 41.34 2.24 -30.39
N ARG A 30 40.35 3.13 -30.43
CA ARG A 30 39.33 3.37 -29.41
C ARG A 30 38.69 2.05 -28.97
N ALA A 31 38.84 1.70 -27.69
CA ALA A 31 37.99 0.69 -27.06
C ALA A 31 36.62 1.32 -26.81
N SER A 32 35.69 1.10 -27.73
CA SER A 32 34.28 1.42 -27.53
C SER A 32 33.71 0.35 -26.61
N LEU A 33 33.72 0.61 -25.28
CA LEU A 33 32.87 -0.15 -24.36
C LEU A 33 31.42 0.18 -24.71
N ILE A 34 30.75 -0.74 -25.37
CA ILE A 34 29.29 -0.72 -25.47
C ILE A 34 28.80 -1.09 -24.07
N SER A 35 28.59 -0.06 -23.24
CA SER A 35 27.77 -0.18 -22.03
C SER A 35 26.35 -0.49 -22.49
N ILE A 36 25.99 -1.77 -22.48
CA ILE A 36 24.59 -2.18 -22.52
C ILE A 36 23.99 -1.76 -21.19
N VAL A 37 23.52 -0.51 -21.13
CA VAL A 37 22.59 -0.07 -20.10
C VAL A 37 21.27 -0.71 -20.49
N LEU A 38 20.99 -1.88 -19.91
CA LEU A 38 19.66 -2.47 -19.93
C LEU A 38 18.77 -1.50 -19.15
N LEU A 39 18.08 -0.62 -19.86
CA LEU A 39 16.97 0.15 -19.31
C LEU A 39 15.87 -0.87 -18.97
N LEU A 40 15.96 -1.49 -17.79
CA LEU A 40 14.78 -1.95 -17.09
C LEU A 40 13.99 -0.67 -16.79
N SER A 41 13.16 -0.27 -17.74
CA SER A 41 11.92 0.40 -17.40
C SER A 41 11.24 -0.51 -16.39
N ILE A 42 11.36 -0.15 -15.11
CA ILE A 42 10.43 -0.56 -14.08
C ILE A 42 9.11 0.05 -14.54
N VAL A 43 8.42 -0.66 -15.44
CA VAL A 43 6.97 -0.59 -15.50
C VAL A 43 6.59 -0.99 -14.08
N GLY A 44 6.17 -0.02 -13.28
CA GLY A 44 5.56 -0.33 -12.00
C GLY A 44 4.46 -1.32 -12.31
N LEU A 45 4.68 -2.58 -11.95
CA LEU A 45 3.64 -3.60 -11.98
C LEU A 45 2.60 -3.10 -10.98
N VAL A 46 1.63 -2.33 -11.48
CA VAL A 46 0.37 -2.14 -10.80
C VAL A 46 -0.26 -3.52 -10.84
N PHE A 47 -0.08 -4.30 -9.78
CA PHE A 47 -0.85 -5.52 -9.63
C PHE A 47 -2.32 -5.08 -9.65
N PRO A 48 -3.16 -5.62 -10.56
CA PRO A 48 -4.59 -5.48 -10.39
C PRO A 48 -4.93 -6.13 -9.05
N GLN A 49 -5.13 -5.30 -8.02
CA GLN A 49 -5.49 -5.78 -6.70
C GLN A 49 -6.95 -6.20 -6.78
N ALA A 50 -7.16 -7.51 -6.92
CA ALA A 50 -8.45 -8.15 -6.83
C ALA A 50 -8.42 -9.11 -5.64
N PHE A 51 -9.33 -8.92 -4.69
CA PHE A 51 -9.47 -9.81 -3.54
C PHE A 51 -10.85 -9.66 -2.92
N SER A 52 -11.22 -10.67 -2.13
CA SER A 52 -12.45 -10.69 -1.34
C SER A 52 -12.15 -11.13 0.09
N ILE A 53 -12.89 -10.57 1.04
CA ILE A 53 -12.80 -10.85 2.47
C ILE A 53 -14.18 -11.40 2.89
N PRO A 54 -14.29 -12.71 3.19
CA PRO A 54 -15.48 -13.26 3.79
C PRO A 54 -15.58 -12.82 5.26
N ILE A 55 -16.79 -12.52 5.69
CA ILE A 55 -17.14 -12.11 7.05
C ILE A 55 -18.36 -12.92 7.47
N THR A 56 -18.19 -13.76 8.48
CA THR A 56 -19.28 -14.57 9.03
C THR A 56 -19.99 -13.76 10.12
N VAL A 57 -21.29 -13.56 9.95
CA VAL A 57 -22.17 -12.90 10.93
C VAL A 57 -23.05 -13.98 11.58
N THR A 58 -23.19 -13.96 12.91
CA THR A 58 -24.00 -14.96 13.64
C THR A 58 -24.66 -14.39 14.89
N ASP A 59 -25.83 -14.92 15.26
CA ASP A 59 -26.47 -14.71 16.57
C ASP A 59 -26.19 -15.86 17.57
N GLY A 60 -25.26 -16.76 17.24
CA GLY A 60 -24.91 -17.97 17.97
C GLY A 60 -25.67 -19.23 17.54
N THR A 61 -26.80 -19.09 16.83
CA THR A 61 -27.60 -20.21 16.31
C THR A 61 -27.69 -20.20 14.78
N HIS A 62 -27.86 -19.02 14.20
CA HIS A 62 -27.94 -18.78 12.76
C HIS A 62 -26.69 -18.07 12.29
N SER A 63 -26.37 -18.21 11.00
CA SER A 63 -25.22 -17.52 10.41
C SER A 63 -25.42 -17.22 8.94
N ILE A 64 -24.87 -16.08 8.50
CA ILE A 64 -24.78 -15.64 7.11
C ILE A 64 -23.33 -15.21 6.86
N ASP A 65 -22.76 -15.63 5.73
CA ASP A 65 -21.47 -15.16 5.25
C ASP A 65 -21.68 -13.99 4.29
N LEU A 66 -21.17 -12.82 4.66
CA LEU A 66 -21.06 -11.66 3.79
C LEU A 66 -19.68 -11.64 3.17
N THR A 67 -19.56 -11.08 1.96
CA THR A 67 -18.28 -10.93 1.28
C THR A 67 -18.12 -9.51 0.79
N ILE A 68 -17.02 -8.87 1.20
CA ILE A 68 -16.61 -7.55 0.70
C ILE A 68 -15.33 -7.70 -0.12
N GLY A 69 -15.02 -6.76 -0.99
CA GLY A 69 -13.77 -6.84 -1.73
C GLY A 69 -13.53 -5.70 -2.69
N VAL A 70 -12.47 -5.83 -3.46
CA VAL A 70 -12.20 -4.94 -4.59
C VAL A 70 -11.82 -5.76 -5.81
N ASP A 71 -12.13 -5.24 -7.00
CA ASP A 71 -11.74 -5.78 -8.29
C ASP A 71 -11.46 -4.62 -9.27
N PRO A 72 -10.50 -4.74 -10.20
CA PRO A 72 -10.29 -3.75 -11.26
C PRO A 72 -11.51 -3.46 -12.13
N ASN A 73 -12.44 -4.41 -12.25
CA ASN A 73 -13.67 -4.28 -13.01
C ASN A 73 -14.87 -3.92 -12.13
N GLY A 74 -14.68 -3.84 -10.81
CA GLY A 74 -15.72 -3.40 -9.89
C GLY A 74 -16.01 -1.90 -10.03
N THR A 75 -17.19 -1.51 -9.58
CA THR A 75 -17.70 -0.14 -9.56
C THR A 75 -18.29 0.18 -8.18
N ASN A 76 -19.08 1.24 -8.07
CA ASN A 76 -19.85 1.54 -6.85
C ASN A 76 -21.33 1.12 -6.98
N GLY A 77 -21.73 0.58 -8.13
CA GLY A 77 -23.06 0.00 -8.34
C GLY A 77 -22.95 -1.51 -8.53
N TYR A 78 -24.06 -2.16 -8.89
CA TYR A 78 -24.08 -3.60 -9.13
C TYR A 78 -23.26 -4.02 -10.35
N ASP A 79 -22.33 -4.96 -10.15
CA ASP A 79 -21.47 -5.54 -11.16
C ASP A 79 -21.78 -7.03 -11.38
N PRO A 80 -22.43 -7.41 -12.51
CA PRO A 80 -22.77 -8.80 -12.81
C PRO A 80 -21.55 -9.71 -12.82
N GLY A 81 -21.58 -10.75 -11.98
CA GLY A 81 -20.51 -11.74 -11.86
C GLY A 81 -19.45 -11.42 -10.81
N LEU A 82 -19.47 -10.20 -10.23
CA LEU A 82 -18.69 -9.85 -9.05
C LEU A 82 -19.59 -9.78 -7.81
N ASP A 83 -20.76 -9.16 -7.96
CA ASP A 83 -21.71 -8.94 -6.87
C ASP A 83 -22.81 -10.00 -6.80
N LEU A 84 -23.37 -10.15 -5.60
CA LEU A 84 -24.54 -10.98 -5.33
C LEU A 84 -25.55 -10.22 -4.48
N TYR A 85 -26.73 -9.94 -5.05
CA TYR A 85 -27.85 -9.37 -4.31
C TYR A 85 -28.30 -10.27 -3.17
N ALA A 86 -28.72 -9.65 -2.07
CA ALA A 86 -29.37 -10.35 -0.98
C ALA A 86 -30.78 -10.83 -1.38
N PRO A 87 -31.21 -12.00 -0.91
CA PRO A 87 -32.61 -12.43 -1.07
C PRO A 87 -33.53 -11.44 -0.34
N PRO A 88 -34.83 -11.36 -0.68
CA PRO A 88 -35.75 -10.45 0.01
C PRO A 88 -35.66 -10.55 1.54
N PRO A 89 -35.77 -9.43 2.28
CA PRO A 89 -35.65 -9.43 3.73
C PRO A 89 -36.60 -10.46 4.35
N PRO A 90 -36.14 -11.23 5.36
CA PRO A 90 -36.97 -12.23 6.00
C PRO A 90 -38.08 -11.57 6.84
N PRO A 91 -39.09 -12.33 7.27
CA PRO A 91 -40.12 -11.84 8.18
C PRO A 91 -39.52 -11.26 9.47
N SER A 92 -40.21 -10.29 10.06
CA SER A 92 -39.77 -9.65 11.30
C SER A 92 -39.49 -10.69 12.40
N GLY A 93 -38.36 -10.52 13.09
CA GLY A 93 -37.93 -11.39 14.18
C GLY A 93 -37.08 -12.59 13.74
N ALA A 94 -36.85 -12.78 12.44
CA ALA A 94 -35.83 -13.68 11.93
C ALA A 94 -34.42 -13.04 11.99
N PHE A 95 -33.39 -13.89 12.03
CA PHE A 95 -32.00 -13.46 11.87
C PHE A 95 -31.75 -13.00 10.43
N ASP A 96 -31.02 -11.89 10.26
CA ASP A 96 -30.60 -11.41 8.95
C ASP A 96 -29.28 -10.63 9.05
N ALA A 97 -28.49 -10.65 7.98
CA ALA A 97 -27.27 -9.87 7.82
C ALA A 97 -27.03 -9.58 6.34
N ARG A 98 -26.71 -8.33 6.00
CA ARG A 98 -26.68 -7.83 4.62
C ARG A 98 -25.70 -6.67 4.49
N LEU A 99 -25.18 -6.45 3.30
CA LEU A 99 -24.46 -5.23 2.92
C LEU A 99 -25.46 -4.28 2.24
N SER A 100 -25.68 -3.07 2.78
CA SER A 100 -26.75 -2.16 2.34
C SER A 100 -26.20 -0.82 1.86
N ILE A 101 -26.19 -0.56 0.54
CA ILE A 101 -25.73 0.73 -0.02
C ILE A 101 -26.74 1.28 -1.02
N GLY A 102 -26.99 2.60 -0.99
CA GLY A 102 -27.85 3.25 -2.00
C GLY A 102 -29.29 2.75 -2.05
N GLY A 103 -29.76 2.03 -1.02
CA GLY A 103 -31.08 1.39 -1.00
C GLY A 103 -31.12 -0.03 -1.58
N GLU A 104 -29.97 -0.59 -1.95
CA GLU A 104 -29.82 -1.97 -2.41
C GLU A 104 -29.10 -2.82 -1.37
N ASP A 105 -29.41 -4.12 -1.36
CA ASP A 105 -28.88 -5.08 -0.38
C ASP A 105 -28.14 -6.23 -1.07
N TYR A 106 -26.97 -6.58 -0.52
CA TYR A 106 -26.03 -7.54 -1.10
C TYR A 106 -25.57 -8.56 -0.05
N ILE A 107 -25.24 -9.77 -0.52
CA ILE A 107 -24.43 -10.76 0.22
C ILE A 107 -22.97 -10.63 -0.18
N THR A 108 -22.70 -10.29 -1.44
CA THR A 108 -21.35 -10.03 -1.96
C THR A 108 -21.35 -8.69 -2.67
N ASP A 109 -20.39 -7.85 -2.31
CA ASP A 109 -20.24 -6.49 -2.82
C ASP A 109 -18.74 -6.22 -3.05
N ILE A 110 -18.36 -6.06 -4.31
CA ILE A 110 -16.98 -5.92 -4.78
C ILE A 110 -16.84 -4.56 -5.44
N ARG A 111 -16.01 -3.70 -4.85
CA ARG A 111 -15.84 -2.33 -5.33
C ARG A 111 -14.72 -2.18 -6.33
N ASP A 112 -14.67 -1.02 -6.97
CA ASP A 112 -13.51 -0.64 -7.78
C ASP A 112 -12.21 -0.71 -6.95
N ASN A 113 -11.06 -0.85 -7.60
CA ASN A 113 -9.76 -0.89 -6.93
C ASN A 113 -9.03 0.47 -6.92
N THR A 114 -9.75 1.59 -7.06
CA THR A 114 -9.12 2.91 -7.03
C THR A 114 -8.61 3.23 -5.63
N ALA A 115 -7.67 4.17 -5.59
CA ALA A 115 -7.09 4.80 -4.41
C ALA A 115 -8.07 5.35 -3.36
N ALA A 116 -9.34 5.58 -3.72
CA ALA A 116 -10.33 6.16 -2.82
C ALA A 116 -10.70 5.18 -1.70
N GLU A 117 -11.06 5.71 -0.53
CA GLU A 117 -11.64 4.91 0.56
C GLU A 117 -12.86 4.14 0.04
N LYS A 118 -12.92 2.85 0.35
CA LYS A 118 -14.09 2.01 0.11
C LYS A 118 -14.88 1.87 1.39
N GLN A 119 -16.19 2.04 1.28
CA GLN A 119 -17.11 1.92 2.39
C GLN A 119 -18.11 0.80 2.10
N PHE A 120 -18.20 -0.14 3.05
CA PHE A 120 -19.22 -1.19 3.05
C PHE A 120 -20.10 -0.98 4.28
N HIS A 121 -21.38 -0.73 4.03
CA HIS A 121 -22.38 -0.56 5.08
C HIS A 121 -23.03 -1.90 5.32
N MET A 122 -23.12 -2.33 6.57
CA MET A 122 -23.64 -3.63 6.96
C MET A 122 -24.81 -3.46 7.91
N SER A 123 -25.92 -4.11 7.58
CA SER A 123 -27.13 -4.19 8.38
C SER A 123 -27.24 -5.61 8.95
N TYR A 124 -27.63 -5.75 10.21
CA TYR A 124 -27.82 -7.05 10.85
C TYR A 124 -28.91 -6.99 11.92
N VAL A 125 -29.57 -8.12 12.15
CA VAL A 125 -30.58 -8.31 13.19
C VAL A 125 -30.49 -9.73 13.73
N ALA A 126 -30.54 -9.86 15.06
CA ALA A 126 -30.63 -11.18 15.70
C ALA A 126 -32.06 -11.72 15.62
N ALA A 127 -32.22 -13.05 15.59
CA ALA A 127 -33.56 -13.60 15.73
C ALA A 127 -34.16 -13.24 17.11
N SER A 128 -35.48 -13.22 17.20
CA SER A 128 -36.20 -12.82 18.42
C SER A 128 -35.75 -13.63 19.64
N GLY A 129 -35.22 -12.94 20.65
CA GLY A 129 -34.72 -13.56 21.88
C GLY A 129 -33.30 -14.15 21.78
N LEU A 130 -32.62 -14.02 20.64
CA LEU A 130 -31.23 -14.41 20.42
C LEU A 130 -30.29 -13.18 20.39
N GLY A 131 -28.98 -13.43 20.54
CA GLY A 131 -27.92 -12.42 20.61
C GLY A 131 -26.82 -12.80 21.62
N PRO A 132 -25.65 -12.14 21.62
CA PRO A 132 -25.24 -11.00 20.81
C PRO A 132 -25.02 -11.35 19.33
N ILE A 133 -24.92 -10.33 18.47
CA ILE A 133 -24.43 -10.52 17.10
C ILE A 133 -22.91 -10.56 17.13
N VAL A 134 -22.32 -11.60 16.55
CA VAL A 134 -20.87 -11.79 16.46
C VAL A 134 -20.46 -11.79 15.00
N LEU A 135 -19.46 -10.99 14.68
CA LEU A 135 -18.80 -10.97 13.39
C LEU A 135 -17.44 -11.65 13.55
N THR A 136 -17.05 -12.44 12.56
CA THR A 136 -15.74 -13.08 12.50
C THR A 136 -15.15 -13.03 11.10
N TRP A 137 -13.84 -12.91 11.03
CA TRP A 137 -13.05 -12.92 9.79
C TRP A 137 -11.64 -13.46 10.09
N ASP A 138 -10.89 -13.79 9.04
CA ASP A 138 -9.49 -14.22 9.17
C ASP A 138 -8.55 -13.02 9.10
N ALA A 139 -8.08 -12.54 10.26
CA ALA A 139 -7.19 -11.39 10.35
C ALA A 139 -5.83 -11.64 9.67
N ALA A 140 -5.34 -12.88 9.66
CA ALA A 140 -4.05 -13.21 9.03
C ALA A 140 -4.17 -13.15 7.50
N ALA A 141 -5.27 -13.66 6.95
CA ALA A 141 -5.59 -13.50 5.54
C ALA A 141 -5.74 -12.01 5.17
N VAL A 142 -6.48 -11.24 5.97
CA VAL A 142 -6.66 -9.80 5.74
C VAL A 142 -5.35 -9.01 5.85
N ALA A 143 -4.46 -9.37 6.78
CA ALA A 143 -3.16 -8.73 6.93
C ALA A 143 -2.24 -8.97 5.72
N ALA A 144 -2.36 -10.11 5.05
CA ALA A 144 -1.59 -10.48 3.86
C ALA A 144 -2.08 -9.77 2.57
N LEU A 145 -3.28 -9.18 2.59
CA LEU A 145 -3.81 -8.44 1.45
C LEU A 145 -3.11 -7.08 1.29
N PRO A 146 -3.05 -6.54 0.05
CA PRO A 146 -2.45 -5.24 -0.24
C PRO A 146 -3.37 -4.09 0.20
N ILE A 147 -3.62 -4.01 1.50
CA ILE A 147 -4.50 -3.05 2.16
C ILE A 147 -3.63 -2.20 3.10
N ASP A 148 -3.72 -0.89 3.05
CA ASP A 148 -3.03 0.00 3.99
C ASP A 148 -3.76 0.03 5.35
N SER A 149 -5.09 0.11 5.33
CA SER A 149 -5.93 0.13 6.52
C SER A 149 -7.31 -0.47 6.22
N ILE A 150 -7.83 -1.28 7.13
CA ILE A 150 -9.21 -1.77 7.08
C ILE A 150 -9.79 -1.80 8.50
N LYS A 151 -10.89 -1.07 8.70
CA LYS A 151 -11.46 -0.83 10.02
C LYS A 151 -12.96 -0.99 10.04
N ILE A 152 -13.49 -1.64 11.08
CA ILE A 152 -14.92 -1.65 11.39
C ILE A 152 -15.20 -0.49 12.33
N VAL A 153 -16.20 0.34 12.00
CA VAL A 153 -16.67 1.46 12.81
C VAL A 153 -18.19 1.44 12.92
N ASP A 154 -18.75 2.14 13.91
CA ASP A 154 -20.20 2.37 13.97
C ASP A 154 -20.64 3.56 13.10
N ASP A 155 -21.94 3.59 12.78
CA ASP A 155 -22.55 4.61 11.93
C ASP A 155 -22.94 5.90 12.66
N ILE A 156 -22.77 5.97 13.97
CA ILE A 156 -23.18 7.12 14.78
C ILE A 156 -21.99 8.04 15.05
N THR A 157 -20.96 7.53 15.73
CA THR A 157 -19.76 8.29 16.14
C THR A 157 -18.47 7.74 15.54
N GLY A 158 -18.48 6.50 15.04
CA GLY A 158 -17.30 5.79 14.54
C GLY A 158 -16.29 5.40 15.62
N THR A 159 -16.70 5.43 16.89
CA THR A 159 -15.85 5.21 18.06
C THR A 159 -16.54 4.42 19.17
N LEU A 160 -17.83 4.10 19.05
CA LEU A 160 -18.62 3.47 20.11
C LEU A 160 -18.13 2.05 20.41
N PHE A 161 -17.75 1.31 19.36
CA PHE A 161 -17.02 0.04 19.46
C PHE A 161 -15.54 0.20 19.13
N GLY A 162 -15.09 1.45 18.99
CA GLY A 162 -13.79 1.84 18.43
C GLY A 162 -13.66 1.47 16.94
N PRO A 163 -12.71 2.07 16.21
CA PRO A 163 -12.28 1.45 14.97
C PRO A 163 -11.60 0.12 15.29
N ILE A 164 -12.26 -1.00 15.01
CA ILE A 164 -11.68 -2.34 15.10
C ILE A 164 -10.78 -2.57 13.90
N ASP A 165 -9.52 -2.92 14.13
CA ASP A 165 -8.57 -3.17 13.05
C ASP A 165 -8.68 -4.62 12.57
N MET A 166 -9.23 -4.83 11.37
CA MET A 166 -9.47 -6.17 10.86
C MET A 166 -8.19 -6.93 10.51
N LYS A 167 -7.02 -6.28 10.51
CA LYS A 167 -5.72 -6.96 10.36
C LYS A 167 -5.18 -7.52 11.67
N VAL A 168 -5.73 -7.10 12.81
CA VAL A 168 -5.24 -7.45 14.15
C VAL A 168 -6.27 -8.29 14.88
N ASP A 169 -7.52 -7.82 14.92
CA ASP A 169 -8.63 -8.49 15.54
C ASP A 169 -9.28 -9.47 14.57
N ASN A 170 -9.90 -10.54 15.08
CA ASN A 170 -10.63 -11.54 14.28
C ASN A 170 -12.14 -11.53 14.54
N THR A 171 -12.60 -10.67 15.45
CA THR A 171 -14.00 -10.69 15.86
C THR A 171 -14.48 -9.36 16.41
N LEU A 172 -15.78 -9.11 16.27
CA LEU A 172 -16.51 -8.04 16.93
C LEU A 172 -17.82 -8.61 17.49
N THR A 173 -18.08 -8.41 18.77
CA THR A 173 -19.32 -8.80 19.43
C THR A 173 -20.18 -7.58 19.73
N VAL A 174 -21.37 -7.53 19.15
CA VAL A 174 -22.37 -6.46 19.33
C VAL A 174 -23.42 -6.92 20.34
N THR A 175 -23.27 -6.48 21.60
CA THR A 175 -24.13 -6.88 22.73
C THR A 175 -25.37 -6.00 22.94
N SER A 176 -25.40 -4.80 22.35
CA SER A 176 -26.51 -3.86 22.45
C SER A 176 -27.09 -3.55 21.06
N PRO A 177 -28.12 -4.28 20.59
CA PRO A 177 -28.67 -4.12 19.24
C PRO A 177 -29.55 -2.87 19.05
N PHE A 178 -29.55 -1.89 19.97
CA PHE A 178 -30.21 -0.59 19.75
C PHE A 178 -29.56 0.23 18.61
N ILE A 179 -28.39 -0.21 18.10
CA ILE A 179 -27.83 0.25 16.84
C ILE A 179 -28.60 -0.45 15.71
N THR A 180 -29.84 -0.01 15.46
CA THR A 180 -30.66 -0.49 14.35
C THR A 180 -30.13 -0.09 12.96
N ASN A 181 -29.04 0.70 12.90
CA ASN A 181 -28.41 1.15 11.66
C ASN A 181 -26.91 0.84 11.65
N GLY A 182 -26.58 -0.44 11.78
CA GLY A 182 -25.42 -1.02 11.10
C GLY A 182 -24.00 -0.67 11.56
N LEU A 183 -23.06 -1.28 10.85
CA LEU A 183 -21.61 -1.05 10.95
C LEU A 183 -21.09 -0.63 9.58
N ARG A 184 -20.02 0.17 9.57
CA ARG A 184 -19.27 0.49 8.36
C ARG A 184 -17.89 -0.15 8.39
N ILE A 185 -17.48 -0.67 7.24
CA ILE A 185 -16.11 -1.09 7.00
C ILE A 185 -15.45 -0.06 6.10
N LEU A 186 -14.40 0.58 6.61
CA LEU A 186 -13.60 1.57 5.90
C LEU A 186 -12.31 0.90 5.43
N LEU A 187 -12.11 0.81 4.12
CA LEU A 187 -10.99 0.11 3.49
C LEU A 187 -10.17 1.08 2.63
N TYR A 188 -8.86 1.09 2.86
CA TYR A 188 -7.86 1.81 2.08
C TYR A 188 -6.90 0.80 1.46
N LEU A 189 -6.83 0.77 0.13
CA LEU A 189 -5.89 -0.08 -0.59
C LEU A 189 -4.46 0.43 -0.45
N ALA A 190 -3.51 -0.49 -0.44
CA ALA A 190 -2.10 -0.15 -0.53
C ALA A 190 -1.79 0.33 -1.95
N GLN A 191 -1.53 1.62 -2.13
CA GLN A 191 -1.23 2.18 -3.45
C GLN A 191 0.21 1.91 -3.85
N GLY A 192 0.46 0.69 -4.33
CA GLY A 192 1.80 0.20 -4.58
C GLY A 192 2.54 0.04 -3.25
N ALA A 193 3.22 -1.09 -3.07
CA ALA A 193 4.23 -1.15 -2.02
C ALA A 193 5.14 0.07 -2.22
N ILE A 194 5.35 0.86 -1.17
CA ILE A 194 6.58 1.61 -1.18
C ILE A 194 7.65 0.54 -1.19
N GLY A 195 8.31 0.38 -2.34
CA GLY A 195 9.40 -0.59 -2.45
C GLY A 195 10.39 -0.32 -1.32
N ASP A 196 11.14 -1.35 -0.95
CA ASP A 196 12.33 -1.15 -0.10
C ASP A 196 13.08 0.10 -0.56
N PRO A 197 13.69 0.84 0.37
CA PRO A 197 14.36 2.09 0.04
C PRO A 197 15.20 1.96 -1.22
N VAL A 198 14.98 2.88 -2.15
CA VAL A 198 15.66 2.87 -3.45
C VAL A 198 17.12 3.27 -3.21
N GLY A 199 17.98 2.28 -3.01
CA GLY A 199 19.42 2.45 -2.79
C GLY A 199 19.89 2.02 -1.39
N SER A 200 21.21 1.80 -1.27
CA SER A 200 21.84 1.35 -0.02
C SER A 200 22.18 2.49 0.95
N GLU A 201 21.98 3.74 0.56
CA GLU A 201 22.32 4.90 1.38
C GLU A 201 21.12 5.36 2.21
N ILE A 202 21.28 5.38 3.53
CA ILE A 202 20.27 5.88 4.46
C ILE A 202 20.26 7.41 4.38
N PRO A 203 19.15 8.06 3.98
CA PRO A 203 19.08 9.51 3.91
C PRO A 203 19.29 10.14 5.29
N GLN A 204 20.10 11.20 5.36
CA GLN A 204 20.36 11.89 6.63
C GLN A 204 19.27 12.88 7.04
N LYS A 205 18.38 13.24 6.11
CA LYS A 205 17.32 14.22 6.34
C LYS A 205 16.02 13.84 5.64
N PHE A 206 14.92 14.32 6.20
CA PHE A 206 13.63 14.31 5.53
C PHE A 206 13.65 15.28 4.35
N GLU A 207 13.12 14.84 3.21
CA GLU A 207 13.05 15.67 2.00
C GLU A 207 11.94 15.18 1.08
N LEU A 208 11.13 16.10 0.55
CA LEU A 208 10.19 15.83 -0.54
C LEU A 208 10.74 16.45 -1.83
N LEU A 209 11.06 15.59 -2.79
CA LEU A 209 11.60 15.97 -4.09
C LEU A 209 10.47 16.44 -5.01
N GLN A 210 10.85 17.15 -6.07
CA GLN A 210 9.89 17.50 -7.13
C GLN A 210 9.37 16.21 -7.79
N ASN A 211 8.06 16.13 -7.99
CA ASN A 211 7.45 15.01 -8.70
C ASN A 211 7.96 14.99 -10.16
N TYR A 212 8.12 13.80 -10.74
CA TYR A 212 8.52 13.64 -12.14
C TYR A 212 7.71 12.55 -12.85
N PRO A 213 7.16 12.82 -14.05
CA PRO A 213 7.20 14.11 -14.76
C PRO A 213 6.39 15.22 -14.04
N ASN A 214 6.69 16.48 -14.33
CA ASN A 214 5.85 17.62 -13.96
C ASN A 214 6.04 18.75 -15.00
N PRO A 215 5.02 19.12 -15.81
CA PRO A 215 3.67 18.57 -15.83
C PRO A 215 3.60 17.06 -16.17
N PHE A 216 2.51 16.38 -15.81
CA PHE A 216 2.36 14.92 -15.95
C PHE A 216 1.03 14.52 -16.60
N ASN A 217 0.97 13.30 -17.18
CA ASN A 217 -0.23 12.73 -17.81
C ASN A 217 -0.21 11.18 -17.85
N PRO A 218 -1.21 10.48 -17.28
CA PRO A 218 -1.90 10.84 -16.05
C PRO A 218 -1.08 10.46 -14.81
N GLU A 219 0.14 9.93 -14.98
CA GLU A 219 0.96 9.40 -13.89
C GLU A 219 2.18 10.26 -13.58
N THR A 220 2.51 10.38 -12.29
CA THR A 220 3.76 10.99 -11.82
C THR A 220 4.36 10.21 -10.66
N ASN A 221 5.68 10.28 -10.53
CA ASN A 221 6.42 9.77 -9.39
C ASN A 221 6.58 10.84 -8.31
N ILE A 222 6.33 10.49 -7.06
CA ILE A 222 6.50 11.31 -5.87
C ILE A 222 7.62 10.68 -5.03
N ARG A 223 8.75 11.37 -4.97
CA ARG A 223 9.94 10.88 -4.27
C ARG A 223 10.18 11.63 -2.98
N PHE A 224 10.46 10.91 -1.90
CA PHE A 224 10.76 11.51 -0.62
C PHE A 224 11.69 10.64 0.22
N ASN A 225 12.37 11.28 1.17
CA ASN A 225 13.34 10.66 2.05
C ASN A 225 12.82 10.68 3.49
N ILE A 226 13.05 9.58 4.20
CA ILE A 226 12.77 9.42 5.64
C ILE A 226 14.09 9.09 6.32
N ALA A 227 14.49 9.90 7.30
CA ALA A 227 15.79 9.74 7.97
C ALA A 227 15.75 8.78 9.18
N LYS A 228 14.56 8.54 9.73
CA LYS A 228 14.34 7.68 10.91
C LYS A 228 12.99 6.99 10.84
N LYS A 229 12.87 5.83 11.50
CA LYS A 229 11.60 5.11 11.59
C LYS A 229 10.53 6.01 12.22
N GLN A 230 9.45 6.28 11.49
CA GLN A 230 8.37 7.15 11.97
C GLN A 230 7.07 6.94 11.18
N MET A 231 5.95 7.43 11.72
CA MET A 231 4.69 7.53 10.99
C MET A 231 4.81 8.54 9.84
N VAL A 232 4.33 8.19 8.66
CA VAL A 232 4.37 9.02 7.45
C VAL A 232 3.01 8.99 6.79
N GLU A 233 2.52 10.17 6.40
CA GLU A 233 1.29 10.36 5.65
C GLU A 233 1.62 11.08 4.36
N VAL A 234 1.31 10.46 3.21
CA VAL A 234 1.47 11.06 1.88
C VAL A 234 0.10 11.22 1.25
N ALA A 235 -0.31 12.46 1.01
CA ALA A 235 -1.63 12.79 0.50
C ALA A 235 -1.55 13.85 -0.61
N VAL A 236 -2.51 13.80 -1.53
CA VAL A 236 -2.67 14.76 -2.63
C VAL A 236 -3.94 15.56 -2.42
N TYR A 237 -3.86 16.87 -2.61
CA TYR A 237 -4.96 17.82 -2.45
C TYR A 237 -5.18 18.63 -3.72
N ASN A 238 -6.39 19.13 -3.94
CA ASN A 238 -6.66 20.15 -4.95
C ASN A 238 -6.39 21.58 -4.39
N LEU A 239 -6.66 22.61 -5.19
CA LEU A 239 -6.39 24.01 -4.82
C LEU A 239 -7.27 24.58 -3.72
N ILE A 240 -8.46 24.01 -3.53
CA ILE A 240 -9.36 24.40 -2.44
C ILE A 240 -9.09 23.62 -1.15
N GLY A 241 -8.11 22.70 -1.16
CA GLY A 241 -7.64 21.96 0.00
C GLY A 241 -8.38 20.66 0.27
N GLU A 242 -9.23 20.21 -0.65
CA GLU A 242 -9.89 18.91 -0.55
C GLU A 242 -8.88 17.78 -0.78
N LEU A 243 -9.01 16.72 0.01
CA LEU A 243 -8.22 15.50 -0.15
C LEU A 243 -8.67 14.77 -1.42
N VAL A 244 -7.73 14.60 -2.36
CA VAL A 244 -7.97 13.94 -3.65
C VAL A 244 -7.49 12.49 -3.64
N ALA A 245 -6.37 12.22 -2.97
CA ALA A 245 -5.84 10.87 -2.85
C ALA A 245 -4.99 10.72 -1.58
N GLN A 246 -5.17 9.62 -0.85
CA GLN A 246 -4.26 9.19 0.21
C GLN A 246 -3.31 8.13 -0.36
N LEU A 247 -2.06 8.51 -0.64
CA LEU A 247 -1.09 7.63 -1.30
C LEU A 247 -0.39 6.66 -0.33
N HIS A 248 -0.22 7.08 0.92
CA HIS A 248 0.32 6.24 1.97
C HIS A 248 -0.06 6.77 3.35
N ARG A 249 -0.32 5.89 4.31
CA ARG A 249 -0.43 6.25 5.73
C ARG A 249 0.04 5.09 6.61
N GLY A 250 1.27 5.17 7.12
CA GLY A 250 1.85 4.09 7.93
C GLY A 250 3.23 4.42 8.50
N GLU A 251 3.81 3.48 9.23
CA GLU A 251 5.21 3.59 9.65
C GLU A 251 6.15 3.26 8.48
N LEU A 252 7.15 4.11 8.27
CA LEU A 252 8.24 3.86 7.34
C LEU A 252 9.57 3.81 8.07
N VAL A 253 10.45 2.89 7.66
CA VAL A 253 11.85 2.81 8.12
C VAL A 253 12.71 3.88 7.43
N PRO A 254 13.96 4.14 7.88
CA PRO A 254 14.84 5.07 7.19
C PRO A 254 15.06 4.63 5.73
N GLY A 255 14.90 5.56 4.79
CA GLY A 255 14.86 5.18 3.38
C GLY A 255 14.49 6.28 2.39
N ALA A 256 14.86 6.08 1.13
CA ALA A 256 14.37 6.87 0.00
C ALA A 256 13.21 6.13 -0.68
N TYR A 257 12.09 6.81 -0.84
CA TYR A 257 10.83 6.23 -1.25
C TYR A 257 10.33 6.85 -2.55
N ASN A 258 9.63 6.05 -3.36
CA ASN A 258 9.03 6.48 -4.62
C ASN A 258 7.60 5.95 -4.70
N LEU A 259 6.61 6.85 -4.68
CA LEU A 259 5.20 6.52 -4.89
C LEU A 259 4.77 6.95 -6.28
N VAL A 260 3.96 6.13 -6.94
CA VAL A 260 3.31 6.50 -8.20
C VAL A 260 1.92 7.02 -7.87
N TRP A 261 1.60 8.21 -8.37
CA TRP A 261 0.23 8.70 -8.37
C TRP A 261 -0.33 8.69 -9.77
N ASN A 262 -1.37 7.89 -9.99
CA ASN A 262 -2.17 7.87 -11.21
C ASN A 262 -3.42 8.74 -11.02
N ALA A 263 -3.51 9.81 -11.80
CA ALA A 263 -4.59 10.79 -11.76
C ALA A 263 -5.55 10.66 -12.95
N ALA A 264 -5.70 9.46 -13.53
CA ALA A 264 -6.53 9.23 -14.72
C ALA A 264 -7.98 9.69 -14.54
N ASN A 265 -8.53 9.57 -13.32
CA ASN A 265 -9.90 9.98 -12.99
C ASN A 265 -10.03 11.41 -12.47
N GLN A 266 -8.96 12.22 -12.53
CA GLN A 266 -8.93 13.58 -12.00
C GLN A 266 -8.92 14.63 -13.14
N PRO A 267 -9.56 15.80 -12.98
CA PRO A 267 -9.54 16.86 -13.98
C PRO A 267 -8.13 17.45 -14.18
N SER A 268 -7.80 17.91 -15.40
CA SER A 268 -6.56 18.68 -15.63
C SER A 268 -6.50 19.89 -14.70
N GLY A 269 -5.35 20.15 -14.10
CA GLY A 269 -5.22 21.22 -13.12
C GLY A 269 -4.01 21.09 -12.21
N MET A 270 -3.96 22.00 -11.24
CA MET A 270 -2.89 22.02 -10.24
C MET A 270 -3.32 21.25 -8.99
N TYR A 271 -2.42 20.41 -8.51
CA TYR A 271 -2.55 19.60 -7.31
C TYR A 271 -1.39 19.87 -6.37
N ILE A 272 -1.56 19.53 -5.10
CA ILE A 272 -0.54 19.67 -4.07
C ILE A 272 -0.33 18.32 -3.42
N VAL A 273 0.86 17.73 -3.57
CA VAL A 273 1.27 16.61 -2.72
C VAL A 273 1.81 17.15 -1.40
N LYS A 274 1.44 16.49 -0.31
CA LYS A 274 1.90 16.75 1.05
C LYS A 274 2.44 15.46 1.64
N VAL A 275 3.67 15.53 2.16
CA VAL A 275 4.24 14.48 3.00
C VAL A 275 4.33 15.02 4.42
N LYS A 276 3.67 14.35 5.35
CA LYS A 276 3.60 14.72 6.76
C LYS A 276 4.20 13.61 7.61
N THR A 277 5.01 14.01 8.58
CA THR A 277 5.51 13.17 9.68
C THR A 277 5.17 13.84 11.01
N PRO A 278 5.43 13.21 12.17
CA PRO A 278 5.23 13.85 13.48
C PRO A 278 6.00 15.16 13.65
N GLU A 279 7.13 15.31 12.95
CA GLU A 279 8.06 16.42 13.15
C GLU A 279 8.03 17.45 12.03
N GLN A 280 7.69 17.03 10.80
CA GLN A 280 7.85 17.86 9.62
C GLN A 280 6.69 17.68 8.65
N THR A 281 6.45 18.71 7.83
CA THR A 281 5.52 18.63 6.71
C THR A 281 6.16 19.32 5.51
N ALA A 282 6.22 18.63 4.38
CA ALA A 282 6.66 19.20 3.11
C ALA A 282 5.55 19.10 2.07
N THR A 283 5.52 20.07 1.15
CA THR A 283 4.55 20.11 0.05
C THR A 283 5.21 20.40 -1.28
N ARG A 284 4.63 19.90 -2.37
CA ARG A 284 5.00 20.24 -3.75
C ARG A 284 3.76 20.44 -4.60
N LYS A 285 3.83 21.41 -5.50
CA LYS A 285 2.81 21.63 -6.54
C LYS A 285 3.09 20.70 -7.72
N MET A 286 2.02 20.11 -8.25
CA MET A 286 2.03 19.20 -9.40
C MET A 286 1.01 19.69 -10.42
N MET A 287 1.30 19.53 -11.70
CA MET A 287 0.43 19.98 -12.80
C MET A 287 0.02 18.79 -13.66
N LEU A 288 -1.25 18.41 -13.59
CA LEU A 288 -1.86 17.40 -14.46
C LEU A 288 -2.30 18.06 -15.77
N VAL A 289 -1.87 17.50 -16.89
CA VAL A 289 -2.27 17.94 -18.23
C VAL A 289 -2.78 16.72 -18.98
N LYS A 290 -4.04 16.73 -19.40
CA LYS A 290 -4.64 15.73 -20.28
C LYS A 290 -4.69 16.22 -21.72
#